data_AF-U7NUQ5-F1
#
_entry.id   AF-U7NUQ5-F1
#
_cell.length_a   1.000
_cell.length_b   1.000
_cell.length_c   1.000
_cell.angle_alpha   90.00
_cell.angle_beta   90.00
_cell.angle_gamma   90.00
#
_symmetry.space_group_name_H-M   'P 1'
#
loop_
_entity.id
_entity.type
_entity.pdbx_description
1 polymer ?
#
loop_
_entity_poly.entity_id
_entity_poly.type
_entity_poly.pdbx_seq_one_letter_code
_entity_poly.pdbx_strand_id
1 'polypeptide(L)'
;MITENLSLLAIPLAALYLAALACIYRILLTYRTAQGAIAWILALVGLPYIAVPMFLLFGRYRFGGYVKARRMGNKSLTSLLDNFESQTTSITNPGQEHFSDELQVLCKLGRQPFTAGNHCTLLRDGEATFEALFDAMEDASHYLLLEFYIVRSDRVGQRIKAILERKLAQGVEVWFLYDDIGSAFLSRKWLNELSAAGARIASFGDGNIRRRRFQINFRNHRKLLVCDGKVGFVGGINLGDEYLGTAMDQEPWRDTHCRIEGPAVTGLQLAWLEDWNWASNTRPELNWASVSQPPGDQEVLVLPTGPADTWETCTLFFLNCINNARTRIWIASPYFVPDFQIMNALQLAALRGVDVRILIPEKTDSPLVRLAAYSYLVQASQAGIGIYRYQPGFMHQKVVLVDSRYAAIGTANLDNRSMRLNFEITAVNTSPTFIQQVETMLEEDLGASRPMTENDYRQRSILFRLGCRAVRLLAPLL
;
A
#
# COMPACT_ATOMS: atom_id res chain seq x y z
N MET A 1 -35.93 -34.63 32.19
CA MET A 1 -36.05 -33.20 31.82
C MET A 1 -34.79 -32.34 32.05
N ILE A 2 -34.22 -32.18 33.26
CA ILE A 2 -32.99 -31.35 33.40
C ILE A 2 -31.74 -32.05 32.80
N THR A 3 -31.62 -33.36 32.98
CA THR A 3 -30.50 -34.17 32.46
C THR A 3 -30.52 -34.36 30.94
N GLU A 4 -31.69 -34.39 30.30
CA GLU A 4 -31.85 -34.46 28.84
C GLU A 4 -31.51 -33.14 28.14
N ASN A 5 -31.65 -32.00 28.82
CA ASN A 5 -31.23 -30.70 28.31
C ASN A 5 -29.72 -30.48 28.42
N LEU A 6 -29.06 -31.08 29.43
CA LEU A 6 -27.61 -31.05 29.60
C LEU A 6 -26.87 -31.77 28.47
N SER A 7 -27.39 -32.91 27.99
CA SER A 7 -26.83 -33.63 26.85
C SER A 7 -26.99 -32.88 25.52
N LEU A 8 -28.09 -32.15 25.34
CA LEU A 8 -28.33 -31.32 24.16
C LEU A 8 -27.40 -30.10 24.07
N LEU A 9 -27.02 -29.48 25.20
CA LEU A 9 -26.06 -28.37 25.24
C LEU A 9 -24.60 -28.81 25.21
N ALA A 10 -24.30 -30.05 25.63
CA ALA A 10 -22.95 -30.60 25.60
C ALA A 10 -22.41 -30.75 24.16
N ILE A 11 -23.26 -31.13 23.21
CA ILE A 11 -22.87 -31.32 21.80
C ILE A 11 -22.36 -30.03 21.13
N PRO A 12 -23.11 -28.90 21.12
CA PRO A 12 -22.64 -27.67 20.50
C PRO A 12 -21.43 -27.08 21.24
N LEU A 13 -21.35 -27.24 22.57
CA LEU A 13 -20.19 -26.81 23.33
C LEU A 13 -18.94 -27.63 22.96
N ALA A 14 -19.06 -28.95 22.86
CA ALA A 14 -17.96 -29.81 22.41
C ALA A 14 -17.52 -29.46 20.98
N ALA A 15 -18.47 -29.23 20.07
CA ALA A 15 -18.17 -28.80 18.70
C ALA A 15 -17.42 -27.46 18.67
N LEU A 16 -17.81 -26.50 19.52
CA LEU A 16 -17.14 -25.21 19.64
C LEU A 16 -15.70 -25.34 20.15
N TYR A 17 -15.45 -26.16 21.17
CA TYR A 17 -14.09 -26.41 21.67
C TYR A 17 -13.24 -27.22 20.67
N LEU A 18 -13.82 -28.15 19.91
CA LEU A 18 -13.14 -28.81 18.80
C LEU A 18 -12.75 -27.80 17.71
N ALA A 19 -13.63 -26.84 17.39
CA ALA A 19 -13.30 -25.74 16.49
C ALA A 19 -12.18 -24.84 17.04
N ALA A 20 -12.19 -24.57 18.36
CA ALA A 20 -11.12 -23.84 19.03
C ALA A 20 -9.77 -24.58 18.95
N LEU A 21 -9.76 -25.90 19.20
CA LEU A 21 -8.57 -26.74 19.05
C LEU A 21 -8.05 -26.77 17.61
N ALA A 22 -8.94 -26.86 16.62
CA ALA A 22 -8.56 -26.74 15.21
C ALA A 22 -7.96 -25.36 14.89
N CYS A 23 -8.48 -24.28 15.47
CA CYS A 23 -7.92 -22.94 15.35
C CYS A 23 -6.52 -22.87 16.01
N ILE A 24 -6.35 -23.43 17.20
CA ILE A 24 -5.05 -23.49 17.90
C ILE A 24 -4.03 -24.30 17.09
N TYR A 25 -4.41 -25.48 16.59
CA TYR A 25 -3.55 -26.27 15.70
C TYR A 25 -3.08 -25.44 14.49
N ARG A 26 -4.01 -24.70 13.86
CA ARG A 26 -3.68 -23.80 12.76
C ARG A 26 -2.75 -22.66 13.18
N ILE A 27 -2.94 -22.08 14.35
CA ILE A 27 -2.04 -21.07 14.92
C ILE A 27 -0.64 -21.67 15.03
N LEU A 28 -0.49 -22.84 15.65
CA LEU A 28 0.83 -23.45 15.87
C LEU A 28 1.58 -23.75 14.57
N LEU A 29 0.87 -24.08 13.50
CA LEU A 29 1.48 -24.29 12.18
C LEU A 29 1.91 -22.99 11.49
N THR A 30 1.34 -21.86 11.87
CA THR A 30 1.39 -20.65 11.04
C THR A 30 1.60 -19.35 11.81
N TYR A 31 1.77 -19.34 13.13
CA TYR A 31 1.90 -18.09 13.86
C TYR A 31 3.15 -17.30 13.44
N ARG A 32 3.01 -15.97 13.39
CA ARG A 32 4.10 -15.07 13.05
C ARG A 32 4.92 -14.65 14.28
N THR A 33 4.21 -14.26 15.34
CA THR A 33 4.81 -13.79 16.59
C THR A 33 4.32 -14.66 17.74
N ALA A 34 5.19 -15.03 18.66
CA ALA A 34 4.80 -15.77 19.86
C ALA A 34 3.74 -15.02 20.68
N GLN A 35 3.86 -13.70 20.82
CA GLN A 35 2.91 -12.89 21.59
C GLN A 35 1.49 -12.95 21.02
N GLY A 36 1.33 -12.73 19.71
CA GLY A 36 0.04 -12.85 19.04
C GLY A 36 -0.54 -14.26 19.07
N ALA A 37 0.32 -15.29 18.96
CA ALA A 37 -0.08 -16.69 19.07
C ALA A 37 -0.65 -16.99 20.46
N ILE A 38 0.07 -16.60 21.52
CA ILE A 38 -0.34 -16.78 22.90
C ILE A 38 -1.66 -16.06 23.17
N ALA A 39 -1.81 -14.82 22.71
CA ALA A 39 -3.05 -14.05 22.88
C ALA A 39 -4.26 -14.77 22.25
N TRP A 40 -4.13 -15.25 21.02
CA TRP A 40 -5.19 -16.01 20.37
C TRP A 40 -5.47 -17.34 21.06
N ILE A 41 -4.43 -18.09 21.47
CA ILE A 41 -4.60 -19.38 22.15
C ILE A 41 -5.33 -19.20 23.49
N LEU A 42 -4.92 -18.21 24.30
CA LEU A 42 -5.58 -17.89 25.56
C LEU A 42 -7.05 -17.49 25.34
N ALA A 43 -7.33 -16.67 24.32
CA ALA A 43 -8.71 -16.28 23.98
C ALA A 43 -9.54 -17.47 23.50
N LEU A 44 -8.97 -18.36 22.68
CA LEU A 44 -9.64 -19.57 22.17
C LEU A 44 -9.93 -20.59 23.28
N VAL A 45 -9.06 -20.69 24.28
CA VAL A 45 -9.30 -21.55 25.45
C VAL A 45 -10.31 -20.93 26.42
N GLY A 46 -10.18 -19.64 26.72
CA GLY A 46 -10.99 -18.98 27.75
C GLY A 46 -12.37 -18.50 27.28
N LEU A 47 -12.48 -18.03 26.03
CA LEU A 47 -13.67 -17.39 25.47
C LEU A 47 -13.96 -17.88 24.03
N PRO A 48 -14.08 -19.20 23.78
CA PRO A 48 -14.16 -19.75 22.43
C PRO A 48 -15.37 -19.23 21.62
N TYR A 49 -16.47 -18.89 22.28
CA TYR A 49 -17.69 -18.38 21.63
C TYR A 49 -17.48 -17.02 20.95
N ILE A 50 -16.51 -16.22 21.41
CA ILE A 50 -16.08 -14.97 20.75
C ILE A 50 -14.83 -15.25 19.90
N ALA A 51 -13.86 -15.96 20.47
CA ALA A 51 -12.55 -16.12 19.88
C ALA A 51 -12.56 -16.98 18.61
N VAL A 52 -13.42 -18.01 18.50
CA VAL A 52 -13.51 -18.84 17.29
C VAL A 52 -14.02 -18.02 16.10
N PRO A 53 -15.18 -17.33 16.16
CA PRO A 53 -15.61 -16.45 15.07
C PRO A 53 -14.58 -15.37 14.73
N MET A 54 -14.00 -14.73 15.74
CA MET A 54 -12.99 -13.69 15.55
C MET A 54 -11.72 -14.26 14.90
N PHE A 55 -11.23 -15.42 15.31
CA PHE A 55 -10.06 -16.03 14.71
C PHE A 55 -10.31 -16.47 13.26
N LEU A 56 -11.51 -16.97 12.96
CA LEU A 56 -11.84 -17.34 11.59
C LEU A 56 -11.80 -16.11 10.67
N LEU A 57 -12.39 -14.99 11.09
CA LEU A 57 -12.46 -13.73 10.34
C LEU A 57 -11.12 -12.98 10.27
N PHE A 58 -10.38 -12.91 11.39
CA PHE A 58 -9.24 -12.01 11.57
C PHE A 58 -7.90 -12.72 11.81
N GLY A 59 -7.90 -13.98 12.22
CA GLY A 59 -6.71 -14.71 12.67
C GLY A 59 -5.79 -15.21 11.56
N ARG A 60 -6.17 -15.03 10.29
CA ARG A 60 -5.31 -15.35 9.14
C ARG A 60 -4.32 -14.21 8.92
N TYR A 61 -3.03 -14.52 8.97
CA TYR A 61 -1.94 -13.56 8.74
C TYR A 61 -1.27 -13.71 7.35
N ARG A 62 -1.49 -14.83 6.65
CA ARG A 62 -1.04 -15.04 5.27
C ARG A 62 -2.21 -15.11 4.31
N PHE A 63 -2.06 -14.45 3.17
CA PHE A 63 -3.05 -14.47 2.11
C PHE A 63 -2.88 -15.73 1.23
N GLY A 64 -3.40 -16.85 1.72
CA GLY A 64 -3.42 -18.11 0.97
C GLY A 64 -4.41 -18.05 -0.19
N GLY A 65 -3.94 -18.28 -1.41
CA GLY A 65 -4.77 -18.33 -2.62
C GLY A 65 -4.20 -17.52 -3.78
N TYR A 66 -3.62 -16.35 -3.50
CA TYR A 66 -3.01 -15.47 -4.51
C TYR A 66 -1.81 -16.14 -5.19
N VAL A 67 -0.92 -16.77 -4.43
CA VAL A 67 0.17 -17.61 -4.95
C VAL A 67 -0.34 -18.84 -5.72
N LYS A 68 -1.51 -19.37 -5.35
CA LYS A 68 -2.13 -20.50 -6.06
C LYS A 68 -2.78 -20.05 -7.37
N ALA A 69 -3.37 -18.85 -7.43
CA ALA A 69 -3.81 -18.22 -8.67
C ALA A 69 -2.61 -17.88 -9.58
N ARG A 70 -1.50 -17.40 -8.99
CA ARG A 70 -0.20 -17.16 -9.64
C ARG A 70 0.39 -18.43 -10.27
N ARG A 71 0.24 -19.61 -9.63
CA ARG A 71 0.81 -20.90 -10.10
C ARG A 71 -0.14 -21.80 -10.89
N MET A 72 -1.44 -21.76 -10.62
CA MET A 72 -2.44 -22.62 -11.26
C MET A 72 -2.96 -22.05 -12.59
N GLY A 73 -2.62 -20.80 -12.92
CA GLY A 73 -3.25 -20.07 -14.02
C GLY A 73 -2.61 -20.26 -15.40
N ASN A 74 -1.30 -20.10 -15.57
CA ASN A 74 -0.75 -20.10 -16.93
C ASN A 74 0.78 -20.08 -17.00
N LYS A 75 1.38 -21.00 -17.78
CA LYS A 75 2.83 -20.96 -18.09
C LYS A 75 3.25 -19.64 -18.75
N SER A 76 2.36 -19.01 -19.53
CA SER A 76 2.62 -17.74 -20.22
C SER A 76 2.82 -16.55 -19.27
N LEU A 77 2.05 -16.43 -18.19
CA LEU A 77 2.25 -15.34 -17.21
C LEU A 77 3.54 -15.56 -16.42
N THR A 78 3.79 -16.81 -16.01
CA THR A 78 5.05 -17.18 -15.38
C THR A 78 6.22 -16.86 -16.30
N SER A 79 6.16 -17.19 -17.59
CA SER A 79 7.22 -16.84 -18.55
C SER A 79 7.36 -15.34 -18.77
N LEU A 80 6.28 -14.55 -18.80
CA LEU A 80 6.38 -13.08 -18.88
C LEU A 80 7.04 -12.49 -17.63
N LEU A 81 6.63 -12.95 -16.45
CA LEU A 81 7.23 -12.55 -15.17
C LEU A 81 8.70 -12.97 -15.11
N ASP A 82 9.03 -14.21 -15.45
CA ASP A 82 10.40 -14.73 -15.46
C ASP A 82 11.27 -13.98 -16.49
N ASN A 83 10.72 -13.63 -17.66
CA ASN A 83 11.41 -12.82 -18.67
C ASN A 83 11.66 -11.39 -18.17
N PHE A 84 10.67 -10.76 -17.53
CA PHE A 84 10.82 -9.42 -16.97
C PHE A 84 11.77 -9.42 -15.76
N GLU A 85 11.64 -10.40 -14.88
CA GLU A 85 12.56 -10.67 -13.75
C GLU A 85 13.99 -10.97 -14.24
N SER A 86 14.17 -11.61 -15.41
CA SER A 86 15.50 -11.93 -15.96
C SER A 86 16.13 -10.79 -16.77
N GLN A 87 15.38 -9.76 -17.17
CA GLN A 87 15.95 -8.53 -17.75
C GLN A 87 16.97 -7.86 -16.81
N THR A 88 16.90 -8.17 -15.50
CA THR A 88 17.92 -7.81 -14.49
C THR A 88 19.33 -8.32 -14.81
N THR A 89 19.51 -9.28 -15.73
CA THR A 89 20.85 -9.78 -16.15
C THR A 89 21.49 -8.97 -17.29
N SER A 90 20.75 -8.02 -17.88
CA SER A 90 21.28 -7.12 -18.91
C SER A 90 21.78 -5.80 -18.32
N ILE A 91 21.69 -5.62 -17.00
CA ILE A 91 22.52 -4.64 -16.30
C ILE A 91 23.95 -5.15 -16.49
N THR A 92 24.73 -4.44 -17.30
CA THR A 92 26.17 -4.67 -17.44
C THR A 92 26.75 -4.98 -16.06
N ASN A 93 27.49 -6.09 -15.95
CA ASN A 93 28.25 -6.42 -14.74
C ASN A 93 28.82 -5.12 -14.17
N PRO A 94 28.51 -4.73 -12.92
CA PRO A 94 28.99 -3.49 -12.34
C PRO A 94 30.49 -3.62 -12.05
N GLY A 95 31.29 -3.53 -13.10
CA GLY A 95 32.58 -2.88 -13.03
C GLY A 95 32.30 -1.39 -13.13
N GLN A 96 32.54 -0.68 -12.02
CA GLN A 96 32.53 0.79 -11.87
C GLN A 96 31.16 1.42 -11.47
N GLU A 97 30.99 1.53 -10.14
CA GLU A 97 30.46 2.69 -9.41
C GLU A 97 28.97 3.10 -9.47
N HIS A 98 28.04 2.45 -10.16
CA HIS A 98 26.65 2.98 -10.25
C HIS A 98 25.51 2.19 -9.57
N PHE A 99 25.66 0.90 -9.25
CA PHE A 99 24.60 0.16 -8.54
C PHE A 99 25.15 -0.65 -7.37
N SER A 100 24.96 -0.12 -6.17
CA SER A 100 25.28 -0.77 -4.89
C SER A 100 24.41 -1.99 -4.58
N ASP A 101 24.95 -2.96 -3.82
CA ASP A 101 24.26 -4.20 -3.36
C ASP A 101 22.83 -3.98 -2.83
N GLU A 102 22.58 -2.84 -2.20
CA GLU A 102 21.31 -2.45 -1.61
C GLU A 102 20.17 -2.17 -2.61
N LEU A 103 20.44 -1.77 -3.87
CA LEU A 103 19.41 -1.62 -4.91
C LEU A 103 19.00 -2.98 -5.49
N GLN A 104 19.93 -3.95 -5.54
CA GLN A 104 19.61 -5.32 -5.95
C GLN A 104 18.64 -6.00 -4.97
N VAL A 105 18.73 -5.67 -3.68
CA VAL A 105 17.77 -6.14 -2.67
C VAL A 105 16.36 -5.68 -3.03
N LEU A 106 16.19 -4.42 -3.46
CA LEU A 106 14.89 -3.91 -3.87
C LEU A 106 14.33 -4.64 -5.09
N CYS A 107 15.17 -4.96 -6.09
CA CYS A 107 14.74 -5.78 -7.24
C CYS A 107 14.27 -7.17 -6.81
N LYS A 108 15.00 -7.82 -5.90
CA LYS A 108 14.65 -9.16 -5.38
C LYS A 108 13.36 -9.12 -4.55
N LEU A 109 13.16 -8.06 -3.77
CA LEU A 109 11.94 -7.83 -2.99
C LEU A 109 10.73 -7.61 -3.90
N GLY A 110 10.82 -6.67 -4.84
CA GLY A 110 9.75 -6.37 -5.79
C GLY A 110 9.53 -7.43 -6.86
N ARG A 111 10.51 -8.33 -7.04
CA ARG A 111 10.57 -9.29 -8.15
C ARG A 111 10.41 -8.62 -9.51
N GLN A 112 11.07 -7.49 -9.67
CA GLN A 112 11.08 -6.68 -10.88
C GLN A 112 12.45 -6.01 -11.00
N PRO A 113 12.96 -5.74 -12.21
CA PRO A 113 14.20 -5.02 -12.41
C PRO A 113 14.01 -3.51 -12.25
N PHE A 114 15.11 -2.79 -12.00
CA PHE A 114 15.18 -1.41 -12.47
C PHE A 114 15.20 -1.43 -13.99
N THR A 115 14.31 -0.64 -14.58
CA THR A 115 14.30 -0.43 -16.02
C THR A 115 14.87 0.93 -16.33
N ALA A 116 15.67 1.05 -17.39
CA ALA A 116 16.17 2.33 -17.88
C ALA A 116 15.26 2.90 -18.96
N GLY A 117 15.50 4.15 -19.35
CA GLY A 117 14.78 4.78 -20.46
C GLY A 117 13.41 5.34 -20.07
N ASN A 118 13.19 5.61 -18.78
CA ASN A 118 11.91 6.13 -18.28
C ASN A 118 11.92 7.65 -18.15
N HIS A 119 10.73 8.22 -18.09
CA HIS A 119 10.49 9.58 -17.64
C HIS A 119 9.43 9.57 -16.55
N CYS A 120 9.80 10.01 -15.34
CA CYS A 120 8.86 10.23 -14.25
C CYS A 120 8.59 11.72 -14.04
N THR A 121 7.32 12.05 -13.90
CA THR A 121 6.86 13.38 -13.49
C THR A 121 6.30 13.30 -12.08
N LEU A 122 6.87 14.08 -11.16
CA LEU A 122 6.33 14.26 -9.81
C LEU A 122 5.03 15.07 -9.88
N LEU A 123 3.94 14.50 -9.40
CA LEU A 123 2.63 15.14 -9.35
C LEU A 123 2.32 15.51 -7.91
N ARG A 124 2.19 16.80 -7.66
CA ARG A 124 1.90 17.37 -6.34
C ARG A 124 0.41 17.65 -6.23
N ASP A 125 -0.22 17.08 -5.21
CA ASP A 125 -1.61 17.30 -4.84
C ASP A 125 -2.64 16.86 -5.89
N GLY A 126 -3.92 17.03 -5.56
CA GLY A 126 -5.05 16.53 -6.35
C GLY A 126 -5.16 17.16 -7.73
N GLU A 127 -4.96 18.48 -7.84
CA GLU A 127 -5.17 19.21 -9.09
C GLU A 127 -4.24 18.72 -10.20
N ALA A 128 -2.92 18.80 -9.99
CA ALA A 128 -1.94 18.32 -10.96
C ALA A 128 -2.10 16.82 -11.26
N THR A 129 -2.47 16.02 -10.26
CA THR A 129 -2.65 14.58 -10.44
C THR A 129 -3.88 14.26 -11.28
N PHE A 130 -5.03 14.85 -10.97
CA PHE A 130 -6.26 14.58 -11.70
C PHE A 130 -6.22 15.14 -13.11
N GLU A 131 -5.63 16.32 -13.34
CA GLU A 131 -5.42 16.83 -14.70
C GLU A 131 -4.58 15.86 -15.54
N ALA A 132 -3.41 15.47 -15.05
CA ALA A 132 -2.55 14.52 -15.75
C ALA A 132 -3.22 13.15 -15.98
N LEU A 133 -4.01 12.67 -15.00
CA LEU A 133 -4.81 11.44 -15.14
C LEU A 133 -5.86 11.59 -16.24
N PHE A 134 -6.63 12.68 -16.26
CA PHE A 134 -7.69 12.89 -17.25
C PHE A 134 -7.12 12.99 -18.65
N ASP A 135 -6.01 13.72 -18.84
CA ASP A 135 -5.36 13.86 -20.14
C ASP A 135 -4.87 12.50 -20.65
N ALA A 136 -4.18 11.73 -19.81
CA ALA A 136 -3.71 10.40 -20.20
C ALA A 136 -4.85 9.41 -20.45
N MET A 137 -5.97 9.53 -19.73
CA MET A 137 -7.16 8.73 -20.00
C MET A 137 -7.81 9.11 -21.34
N GLU A 138 -7.83 10.39 -21.70
CA GLU A 138 -8.37 10.89 -22.96
C GLU A 138 -7.46 10.59 -24.16
N ASP A 139 -6.16 10.40 -23.96
CA ASP A 139 -5.23 10.01 -25.03
C ASP A 139 -5.21 8.48 -25.28
N ALA A 140 -5.69 7.68 -24.33
CA ALA A 140 -5.70 6.23 -24.45
C ALA A 140 -6.53 5.75 -25.64
N SER A 141 -6.00 4.78 -26.38
CA SER A 141 -6.54 4.30 -27.65
C SER A 141 -6.85 2.80 -27.68
N HIS A 142 -6.33 2.00 -26.74
CA HIS A 142 -6.49 0.55 -26.73
C HIS A 142 -7.13 0.06 -25.43
N TYR A 143 -6.55 0.42 -24.28
CA TYR A 143 -7.08 0.01 -22.99
C TYR A 143 -6.68 0.93 -21.83
N LEU A 144 -7.54 0.90 -20.81
CA LEU A 144 -7.33 1.52 -19.50
C LEU A 144 -7.41 0.46 -18.41
N LEU A 145 -6.36 0.35 -17.60
CA LEU A 145 -6.30 -0.51 -16.42
C LEU A 145 -6.33 0.36 -15.17
N LEU A 146 -7.40 0.27 -14.39
CA LEU A 146 -7.58 1.05 -13.16
C LEU A 146 -7.58 0.13 -11.95
N GLU A 147 -6.92 0.55 -10.89
CA GLU A 147 -6.96 -0.11 -9.59
C GLU A 147 -6.84 0.93 -8.47
N PHE A 148 -7.88 1.04 -7.63
CA PHE A 148 -7.94 2.03 -6.55
C PHE A 148 -8.58 1.47 -5.28
N TYR A 149 -8.03 1.86 -4.13
CA TYR A 149 -8.58 1.53 -2.82
C TYR A 149 -9.93 2.21 -2.54
N ILE A 150 -9.96 3.54 -2.65
CA ILE A 150 -11.19 4.34 -2.50
C ILE A 150 -11.56 4.94 -3.85
N VAL A 151 -12.81 4.70 -4.24
CA VAL A 151 -13.48 5.34 -5.36
C VAL A 151 -14.77 5.95 -4.85
N ARG A 152 -14.94 7.25 -5.06
CA ARG A 152 -16.18 7.97 -4.77
C ARG A 152 -16.97 8.20 -6.04
N SER A 153 -18.29 8.35 -5.91
CA SER A 153 -19.18 8.77 -7.01
C SER A 153 -19.48 10.28 -6.95
N ASP A 154 -18.51 11.06 -6.48
CA ASP A 154 -18.53 12.52 -6.35
C ASP A 154 -18.06 13.21 -7.65
N ARG A 155 -17.69 14.49 -7.63
CA ARG A 155 -17.39 15.23 -8.87
C ARG A 155 -16.23 14.59 -9.64
N VAL A 156 -15.14 14.24 -8.96
CA VAL A 156 -14.01 13.50 -9.56
C VAL A 156 -14.49 12.17 -10.11
N GLY A 157 -15.22 11.38 -9.32
CA GLY A 157 -15.76 10.08 -9.74
C GLY A 157 -16.67 10.14 -10.96
N GLN A 158 -17.53 11.16 -11.05
CA GLN A 158 -18.41 11.38 -12.22
C GLN A 158 -17.61 11.78 -13.45
N ARG A 159 -16.59 12.63 -13.30
CA ARG A 159 -15.72 13.02 -14.42
C ARG A 159 -14.96 11.81 -14.98
N ILE A 160 -14.40 10.97 -14.10
CA ILE A 160 -13.75 9.71 -14.47
C ILE A 160 -14.73 8.81 -15.21
N LYS A 161 -15.93 8.58 -14.65
CA LYS A 161 -16.97 7.77 -15.31
C LYS A 161 -17.29 8.26 -16.71
N ALA A 162 -17.46 9.57 -16.88
CA ALA A 162 -17.77 10.15 -18.17
C ALA A 162 -16.65 9.95 -19.20
N ILE A 163 -15.38 10.04 -18.80
CA ILE A 163 -14.23 9.73 -19.68
C ILE A 163 -14.26 8.24 -20.04
N LEU A 164 -14.41 7.35 -19.06
CA LEU A 164 -14.45 5.91 -19.29
C LEU A 164 -15.60 5.50 -20.25
N GLU A 165 -16.79 6.07 -20.08
CA GLU A 165 -17.94 5.84 -20.97
C GLU A 165 -17.66 6.31 -22.41
N ARG A 166 -17.02 7.47 -22.59
CA ARG A 166 -16.57 7.94 -23.92
C ARG A 166 -15.54 6.99 -24.52
N LYS A 167 -14.58 6.52 -23.74
CA LYS A 167 -13.53 5.60 -24.18
C LYS A 167 -14.08 4.24 -24.58
N LEU A 168 -15.01 3.71 -23.81
CA LEU A 168 -15.77 2.50 -24.17
C LEU A 168 -16.51 2.68 -25.50
N ALA A 169 -17.17 3.83 -25.72
CA ALA A 169 -17.85 4.14 -26.98
C ALA A 169 -16.88 4.27 -28.18
N GLN A 170 -15.62 4.63 -27.93
CA GLN A 170 -14.54 4.65 -28.94
C GLN A 170 -13.91 3.27 -29.18
N GLY A 171 -14.34 2.23 -28.45
CA GLY A 171 -13.80 0.87 -28.55
C GLY A 171 -12.58 0.60 -27.68
N VAL A 172 -12.20 1.53 -26.80
CA VAL A 172 -11.12 1.34 -25.82
C VAL A 172 -11.61 0.42 -24.71
N GLU A 173 -10.82 -0.59 -24.37
CA GLU A 173 -11.18 -1.52 -23.31
C GLU A 173 -10.96 -0.92 -21.92
N VAL A 174 -11.97 -0.95 -21.06
CA VAL A 174 -11.84 -0.48 -19.67
C VAL A 174 -11.88 -1.66 -18.70
N TRP A 175 -10.83 -1.78 -17.90
CA TRP A 175 -10.69 -2.79 -16.86
C TRP A 175 -10.54 -2.11 -15.50
N PHE A 176 -11.58 -2.20 -14.69
CA PHE A 176 -11.71 -1.43 -13.45
C PHE A 176 -11.72 -2.36 -12.23
N LEU A 177 -10.63 -2.31 -11.47
CA LEU A 177 -10.48 -3.02 -10.20
C LEU A 177 -10.62 -2.03 -9.04
N TYR A 178 -11.34 -2.42 -8.00
CA TYR A 178 -11.47 -1.61 -6.79
C TYR A 178 -11.52 -2.47 -5.52
N ASP A 179 -11.18 -1.87 -4.39
CA ASP A 179 -11.39 -2.49 -3.08
C ASP A 179 -12.83 -2.23 -2.61
N ASP A 180 -13.57 -3.30 -2.34
CA ASP A 180 -14.97 -3.28 -1.92
C ASP A 180 -15.19 -2.66 -0.53
N ILE A 181 -14.22 -2.78 0.37
CA ILE A 181 -14.30 -2.21 1.72
C ILE A 181 -13.87 -0.74 1.68
N GLY A 182 -12.75 -0.44 1.01
CA GLY A 182 -12.31 0.95 0.80
C GLY A 182 -13.36 1.78 0.07
N SER A 183 -14.02 1.18 -0.93
CA SER A 183 -15.08 1.82 -1.72
C SER A 183 -16.50 1.41 -1.28
N ALA A 184 -16.72 1.13 0.01
CA ALA A 184 -18.03 0.72 0.52
C ALA A 184 -19.16 1.73 0.26
N PHE A 185 -18.81 3.02 0.08
CA PHE A 185 -19.75 4.10 -0.24
C PHE A 185 -19.91 4.36 -1.75
N LEU A 186 -19.23 3.59 -2.61
CA LEU A 186 -19.40 3.70 -4.05
C LEU A 186 -20.79 3.24 -4.46
N SER A 187 -21.50 4.07 -5.23
CA SER A 187 -22.86 3.76 -5.67
C SER A 187 -22.91 2.52 -6.56
N ARG A 188 -23.77 1.55 -6.20
CA ARG A 188 -24.05 0.39 -7.06
C ARG A 188 -24.60 0.80 -8.43
N LYS A 189 -25.37 1.90 -8.48
CA LYS A 189 -25.87 2.47 -9.74
C LYS A 189 -24.70 2.92 -10.64
N TRP A 190 -23.71 3.59 -10.05
CA TRP A 190 -22.50 4.04 -10.78
C TRP A 190 -21.77 2.85 -11.42
N LEU A 191 -21.58 1.77 -10.67
CA LEU A 191 -20.95 0.53 -11.16
C LEU A 191 -21.77 -0.16 -12.25
N ASN A 192 -23.08 -0.26 -12.05
CA ASN A 192 -23.98 -0.90 -13.02
C ASN A 192 -24.03 -0.14 -14.35
N GLU A 193 -24.06 1.19 -14.31
CA GLU A 193 -24.03 2.03 -15.50
C GLU A 193 -22.71 1.86 -16.27
N LEU A 194 -21.57 1.91 -15.57
CA LEU A 194 -20.26 1.73 -16.19
C LEU A 194 -20.10 0.33 -16.78
N SER A 195 -20.60 -0.70 -16.09
CA SER A 195 -20.63 -2.07 -16.61
C SER A 195 -21.56 -2.21 -17.83
N ALA A 196 -22.73 -1.56 -17.82
CA ALA A 196 -23.65 -1.54 -18.95
C ALA A 196 -23.07 -0.82 -20.18
N ALA A 197 -22.19 0.17 -19.97
CA ALA A 197 -21.41 0.81 -21.03
C ALA A 197 -20.30 -0.08 -21.62
N GLY A 198 -20.03 -1.25 -21.01
CA GLY A 198 -19.07 -2.24 -21.52
C GLY A 198 -17.81 -2.40 -20.67
N ALA A 199 -17.66 -1.67 -19.55
CA ALA A 199 -16.51 -1.84 -18.68
C ALA A 199 -16.49 -3.22 -18.02
N ARG A 200 -15.29 -3.78 -17.91
CA ARG A 200 -15.05 -4.99 -17.12
C ARG A 200 -14.68 -4.57 -15.72
N ILE A 201 -15.53 -4.91 -14.76
CA ILE A 201 -15.38 -4.48 -13.38
C ILE A 201 -15.15 -5.69 -12.49
N ALA A 202 -14.18 -5.61 -11.59
CA ALA A 202 -13.95 -6.60 -10.55
C ALA A 202 -13.69 -5.92 -9.21
N SER A 203 -14.04 -6.60 -8.12
CA SER A 203 -13.76 -6.14 -6.75
C SER A 203 -12.76 -7.06 -6.07
N PHE A 204 -11.90 -6.50 -5.23
CA PHE A 204 -10.84 -7.26 -4.55
C PHE A 204 -11.38 -8.17 -3.43
N GLY A 205 -12.41 -7.79 -2.68
CA GLY A 205 -12.99 -8.62 -1.61
C GLY A 205 -14.20 -9.49 -1.98
N ASP A 206 -15.08 -9.06 -2.90
CA ASP A 206 -16.38 -9.73 -3.13
C ASP A 206 -16.43 -10.74 -4.30
N GLY A 207 -15.47 -10.75 -5.24
CA GLY A 207 -15.45 -11.68 -6.37
C GLY A 207 -15.20 -13.16 -5.96
N ASN A 208 -15.96 -14.14 -6.46
CA ASN A 208 -15.71 -15.57 -6.21
C ASN A 208 -15.65 -15.99 -4.71
N ILE A 209 -16.82 -15.94 -4.06
CA ILE A 209 -17.13 -16.37 -2.68
C ILE A 209 -16.45 -17.69 -2.25
N ARG A 210 -16.22 -18.64 -3.17
CA ARG A 210 -15.58 -19.93 -2.86
C ARG A 210 -14.09 -19.80 -2.53
N ARG A 211 -13.37 -18.83 -3.12
CA ARG A 211 -11.92 -18.61 -2.86
C ARG A 211 -11.65 -17.65 -1.69
N ARG A 212 -12.66 -16.88 -1.24
CA ARG A 212 -12.48 -15.64 -0.43
C ARG A 212 -13.01 -15.67 1.01
N ARG A 213 -13.51 -16.81 1.51
CA ARG A 213 -14.10 -16.89 2.86
C ARG A 213 -13.09 -16.49 3.95
N PHE A 214 -13.45 -15.48 4.74
CA PHE A 214 -12.77 -15.03 5.95
C PHE A 214 -11.37 -14.39 5.74
N GLN A 215 -11.24 -13.52 4.73
CA GLN A 215 -10.01 -12.76 4.42
C GLN A 215 -10.22 -11.23 4.44
N ILE A 216 -11.21 -10.76 5.21
CA ILE A 216 -11.66 -9.36 5.28
C ILE A 216 -10.51 -8.40 5.63
N ASN A 217 -9.55 -8.87 6.45
CA ASN A 217 -8.44 -8.04 6.92
C ASN A 217 -7.48 -7.57 5.83
N PHE A 218 -7.32 -8.34 4.76
CA PHE A 218 -6.38 -8.03 3.69
C PHE A 218 -7.07 -7.14 2.67
N ARG A 219 -6.48 -5.99 2.36
CA ARG A 219 -7.04 -4.99 1.45
C ARG A 219 -6.11 -4.72 0.30
N ASN A 220 -6.67 -4.42 -0.85
CA ASN A 220 -5.89 -3.85 -1.94
C ASN A 220 -5.82 -2.35 -1.73
N HIS A 221 -4.65 -1.85 -1.34
CA HIS A 221 -4.42 -0.44 -1.08
C HIS A 221 -3.69 0.24 -2.26
N ARG A 222 -3.57 -0.46 -3.39
CA ARG A 222 -2.93 0.06 -4.60
C ARG A 222 -3.81 1.13 -5.25
N LYS A 223 -3.13 2.07 -5.90
CA LYS A 223 -3.71 3.25 -6.57
C LYS A 223 -2.87 3.44 -7.81
N LEU A 224 -3.33 2.86 -8.92
CA LEU A 224 -2.64 2.93 -10.19
C LEU A 224 -3.61 3.03 -11.35
N LEU A 225 -3.13 3.68 -12.41
CA LEU A 225 -3.73 3.71 -13.73
C LEU A 225 -2.65 3.30 -14.73
N VAL A 226 -3.01 2.48 -15.72
CA VAL A 226 -2.18 2.26 -16.91
C VAL A 226 -3.01 2.53 -18.17
N CYS A 227 -2.47 3.36 -19.05
CA CYS A 227 -3.02 3.68 -20.38
C CYS A 227 -2.15 3.02 -21.46
N ASP A 228 -2.74 2.10 -22.23
CA ASP A 228 -2.13 1.44 -23.39
C ASP A 228 -0.77 0.74 -23.15
N GLY A 229 -0.40 0.52 -21.88
CA GLY A 229 0.92 0.03 -21.48
C GLY A 229 2.07 1.00 -21.70
N LYS A 230 1.77 2.28 -21.97
CA LYS A 230 2.76 3.32 -22.30
C LYS A 230 2.91 4.36 -21.19
N VAL A 231 1.79 4.74 -20.57
CA VAL A 231 1.74 5.73 -19.49
C VAL A 231 1.12 5.06 -18.28
N GLY A 232 1.76 5.24 -17.13
CA GLY A 232 1.32 4.69 -15.85
C GLY A 232 1.31 5.74 -14.75
N PHE A 233 0.51 5.51 -13.73
CA PHE A 233 0.38 6.39 -12.57
C PHE A 233 0.44 5.57 -11.29
N VAL A 234 1.12 6.07 -10.26
CA VAL A 234 1.18 5.44 -8.94
C VAL A 234 1.45 6.46 -7.83
N GLY A 235 0.82 6.29 -6.67
CA GLY A 235 1.04 7.17 -5.50
C GLY A 235 -0.12 7.14 -4.50
N GLY A 236 -0.22 8.16 -3.64
CA GLY A 236 -1.14 8.14 -2.48
C GLY A 236 -2.60 8.48 -2.77
N ILE A 237 -2.86 9.16 -3.90
CA ILE A 237 -4.16 9.77 -4.23
C ILE A 237 -5.22 8.73 -4.61
N ASN A 238 -6.36 8.77 -3.91
CA ASN A 238 -7.59 8.04 -4.24
C ASN A 238 -8.48 8.84 -5.20
N LEU A 239 -9.54 8.22 -5.73
CA LEU A 239 -10.50 8.90 -6.59
C LEU A 239 -11.61 9.55 -5.75
N GLY A 240 -11.42 10.82 -5.38
CA GLY A 240 -12.37 11.59 -4.59
C GLY A 240 -12.06 13.09 -4.51
N ASP A 241 -13.07 13.88 -4.12
CA ASP A 241 -13.04 15.34 -4.06
C ASP A 241 -12.16 15.91 -2.92
N GLU A 242 -11.79 15.08 -1.93
CA GLU A 242 -10.96 15.51 -0.78
C GLU A 242 -9.59 16.12 -1.17
N TYR A 243 -9.03 15.73 -2.33
CA TYR A 243 -7.74 16.26 -2.80
C TYR A 243 -7.88 17.60 -3.56
N LEU A 244 -9.10 18.02 -3.88
CA LEU A 244 -9.39 19.27 -4.58
C LEU A 244 -9.92 20.38 -3.64
N GLY A 245 -10.08 20.09 -2.34
CA GLY A 245 -10.63 21.05 -1.36
C GLY A 245 -12.10 21.40 -1.59
N THR A 246 -12.79 20.69 -2.50
CA THR A 246 -14.21 20.91 -2.81
C THR A 246 -15.15 20.12 -1.91
N ALA A 247 -14.60 19.24 -1.07
CA ALA A 247 -15.36 18.51 -0.06
C ALA A 247 -15.57 19.39 1.19
N MET A 248 -16.76 19.96 1.33
CA MET A 248 -17.23 20.63 2.56
C MET A 248 -16.33 21.77 3.10
N ASP A 249 -15.81 22.65 2.25
CA ASP A 249 -14.98 23.80 2.62
C ASP A 249 -13.72 23.46 3.45
N GLN A 250 -13.18 22.25 3.31
CA GLN A 250 -11.93 21.84 3.96
C GLN A 250 -10.72 22.16 3.08
N GLU A 251 -9.55 22.41 3.69
CA GLU A 251 -8.32 22.49 2.88
C GLU A 251 -8.07 21.17 2.14
N PRO A 252 -7.54 21.23 0.91
CA PRO A 252 -7.23 20.05 0.14
C PRO A 252 -6.26 19.13 0.88
N TRP A 253 -6.45 17.83 0.70
CA TRP A 253 -5.49 16.85 1.16
C TRP A 253 -4.17 17.03 0.42
N ARG A 254 -3.06 17.05 1.17
CA ARG A 254 -1.70 17.13 0.64
C ARG A 254 -1.21 15.72 0.35
N ASP A 255 -1.03 15.36 -0.92
CA ASP A 255 -0.59 14.02 -1.32
C ASP A 255 0.30 14.08 -2.57
N THR A 256 0.95 12.97 -2.90
CA THR A 256 1.94 12.90 -3.97
C THR A 256 1.67 11.68 -4.84
N HIS A 257 1.74 11.91 -6.16
CA HIS A 257 1.60 10.90 -7.19
C HIS A 257 2.77 10.97 -8.17
N CYS A 258 2.95 9.92 -8.97
CA CYS A 258 3.99 9.84 -9.98
C CYS A 258 3.37 9.39 -11.29
N ARG A 259 3.56 10.19 -12.35
CA ARG A 259 3.31 9.76 -13.73
C ARG A 259 4.59 9.16 -14.27
N ILE A 260 4.48 8.01 -14.92
CA ILE A 260 5.59 7.22 -15.43
C ILE A 260 5.34 6.95 -16.91
N GLU A 261 6.33 7.27 -17.74
CA GLU A 261 6.39 6.87 -19.13
C GLU A 261 7.64 6.02 -19.35
N GLY A 262 7.50 4.95 -20.13
CA GLY A 262 8.60 4.07 -20.47
C GLY A 262 8.47 2.65 -19.92
N PRO A 263 9.55 1.85 -20.00
CA PRO A 263 9.52 0.43 -19.68
C PRO A 263 9.00 0.06 -18.27
N ALA A 264 9.14 0.94 -17.27
CA ALA A 264 8.66 0.73 -15.91
C ALA A 264 7.13 0.57 -15.82
N VAL A 265 6.37 1.09 -16.79
CA VAL A 265 4.92 0.88 -16.89
C VAL A 265 4.58 -0.61 -17.00
N THR A 266 5.46 -1.42 -17.57
CA THR A 266 5.32 -2.88 -17.58
C THR A 266 5.20 -3.46 -16.17
N GLY A 267 5.98 -2.93 -15.23
CA GLY A 267 5.92 -3.32 -13.82
C GLY A 267 4.58 -3.04 -13.17
N LEU A 268 3.97 -1.89 -13.48
CA LEU A 268 2.60 -1.53 -13.06
C LEU A 268 1.56 -2.47 -13.68
N GLN A 269 1.68 -2.75 -14.99
CA GLN A 269 0.78 -3.69 -15.68
C GLN A 269 0.83 -5.09 -15.08
N LEU A 270 2.02 -5.58 -14.75
CA LEU A 270 2.20 -6.89 -14.13
C LEU A 270 1.55 -6.94 -12.75
N ALA A 271 1.77 -5.91 -11.91
CA ALA A 271 1.13 -5.83 -10.60
C ALA A 271 -0.40 -5.85 -10.70
N TRP A 272 -0.95 -5.01 -11.59
CA TRP A 272 -2.39 -4.97 -11.87
C TRP A 272 -2.92 -6.31 -12.37
N LEU A 273 -2.20 -6.96 -13.29
CA LEU A 273 -2.62 -8.24 -13.87
C LEU A 273 -2.65 -9.36 -12.82
N GLU A 274 -1.72 -9.37 -11.88
CA GLU A 274 -1.77 -10.32 -10.77
C GLU A 274 -3.01 -10.10 -9.88
N ASP A 275 -3.31 -8.85 -9.53
CA ASP A 275 -4.49 -8.50 -8.73
C ASP A 275 -5.79 -8.77 -9.49
N TRP A 276 -5.83 -8.50 -10.80
CA TRP A 276 -6.97 -8.82 -11.65
C TRP A 276 -7.22 -10.33 -11.74
N ASN A 277 -6.17 -11.14 -11.90
CA ASN A 277 -6.27 -12.60 -11.92
C ASN A 277 -6.74 -13.16 -10.56
N TRP A 278 -6.48 -12.44 -9.47
CA TRP A 278 -7.07 -12.75 -8.18
C TRP A 278 -8.54 -12.34 -8.11
N ALA A 279 -8.86 -11.15 -8.63
CA ALA A 279 -10.16 -10.52 -8.60
C ALA A 279 -11.21 -11.20 -9.51
N SER A 280 -10.76 -11.72 -10.66
CA SER A 280 -11.57 -12.23 -11.77
C SER A 280 -11.00 -13.55 -12.32
N ASN A 281 -11.75 -14.23 -13.19
CA ASN A 281 -11.24 -15.35 -14.00
C ASN A 281 -11.06 -14.98 -15.48
N THR A 282 -11.27 -13.71 -15.86
CA THR A 282 -11.03 -13.19 -17.21
C THR A 282 -9.64 -12.61 -17.32
N ARG A 283 -9.09 -12.55 -18.54
CA ARG A 283 -7.75 -12.00 -18.80
C ARG A 283 -7.80 -11.02 -19.97
N PRO A 284 -7.21 -9.81 -19.83
CA PRO A 284 -6.99 -8.93 -20.97
C PRO A 284 -5.85 -9.41 -21.87
N GLU A 285 -5.94 -9.08 -23.14
CA GLU A 285 -4.79 -9.06 -24.05
C GLU A 285 -4.10 -7.71 -23.92
N LEU A 286 -2.95 -7.69 -23.25
CA LEU A 286 -2.18 -6.47 -22.99
C LEU A 286 -1.01 -6.35 -23.95
N ASN A 287 -0.61 -5.10 -24.20
CA ASN A 287 0.60 -4.80 -24.95
C ASN A 287 1.84 -4.95 -24.05
N TRP A 288 2.76 -5.81 -24.46
CA TRP A 288 4.05 -6.07 -23.80
C TRP A 288 5.25 -5.65 -24.67
N ALA A 289 5.01 -4.97 -25.78
CA ALA A 289 6.07 -4.53 -26.67
C ALA A 289 6.98 -3.54 -25.95
N SER A 290 8.29 -3.67 -26.19
CA SER A 290 9.27 -2.71 -25.71
C SER A 290 9.03 -1.34 -26.33
N VAL A 291 9.19 -0.29 -25.52
CA VAL A 291 9.16 1.08 -26.02
C VAL A 291 10.34 1.29 -26.98
N SER A 292 10.04 1.64 -28.23
CA SER A 292 11.06 1.78 -29.30
C SER A 292 11.90 3.05 -29.18
N GLN A 293 11.34 4.11 -28.59
CA GLN A 293 12.03 5.36 -28.31
C GLN A 293 11.85 5.71 -26.82
N PRO A 294 12.92 5.66 -26.00
CA PRO A 294 12.80 5.90 -24.58
C PRO A 294 12.37 7.36 -24.33
N PRO A 295 11.31 7.62 -23.55
CA PRO A 295 10.85 8.98 -23.24
C PRO A 295 11.81 9.78 -22.35
N GLY A 296 12.78 9.12 -21.73
CA GLY A 296 13.81 9.75 -20.89
C GLY A 296 14.96 8.79 -20.62
N ASP A 297 15.75 9.08 -19.60
CA ASP A 297 16.95 8.33 -19.21
C ASP A 297 16.87 7.79 -17.76
N GLN A 298 15.73 7.95 -17.09
CA GLN A 298 15.59 7.61 -15.68
C GLN A 298 15.51 6.10 -15.46
N GLU A 299 16.11 5.65 -14.37
CA GLU A 299 16.06 4.27 -13.92
C GLU A 299 15.00 4.11 -12.81
N VAL A 300 14.02 3.25 -13.09
CA VAL A 300 12.82 3.12 -12.26
C VAL A 300 12.51 1.65 -12.00
N LEU A 301 12.30 1.34 -10.73
CA LEU A 301 11.78 0.07 -10.24
C LEU A 301 10.35 0.25 -9.77
N VAL A 302 9.45 -0.62 -10.22
CA VAL A 302 8.12 -0.77 -9.62
C VAL A 302 8.21 -1.91 -8.61
N LEU A 303 7.83 -1.62 -7.37
CA LEU A 303 7.96 -2.51 -6.22
C LEU A 303 6.55 -2.80 -5.65
N PRO A 304 5.85 -3.81 -6.18
CA PRO A 304 4.64 -4.32 -5.55
C PRO A 304 5.01 -5.07 -4.27
N THR A 305 4.23 -4.88 -3.21
CA THR A 305 4.34 -5.68 -1.97
C THR A 305 2.98 -6.18 -1.55
N GLY A 306 2.94 -7.28 -0.80
CA GLY A 306 1.68 -7.74 -0.22
C GLY A 306 1.78 -8.93 0.73
N PRO A 307 0.66 -9.26 1.40
CA PRO A 307 0.56 -10.37 2.37
C PRO A 307 0.66 -11.77 1.73
N ALA A 308 0.73 -11.83 0.40
CA ALA A 308 0.92 -13.06 -0.37
C ALA A 308 2.41 -13.38 -0.62
N ASP A 309 3.31 -12.46 -0.29
CA ASP A 309 4.75 -12.60 -0.54
C ASP A 309 5.39 -13.67 0.37
N THR A 310 6.52 -14.20 -0.09
CA THR A 310 7.31 -15.16 0.70
C THR A 310 7.93 -14.52 1.93
N TRP A 311 8.32 -13.25 1.79
CA TRP A 311 8.91 -12.42 2.83
C TRP A 311 7.97 -11.28 3.19
N GLU A 312 8.28 -10.56 4.26
CA GLU A 312 7.56 -9.35 4.64
C GLU A 312 8.08 -8.18 3.82
N THR A 313 7.81 -8.21 2.50
CA THR A 313 8.47 -7.37 1.49
C THR A 313 8.38 -5.89 1.82
N CYS A 314 7.22 -5.42 2.27
CA CYS A 314 7.03 -4.01 2.65
C CYS A 314 7.85 -3.62 3.91
N THR A 315 7.88 -4.48 4.94
CA THR A 315 8.78 -4.28 6.10
C THR A 315 10.24 -4.24 5.66
N LEU A 316 10.66 -5.18 4.81
CA LEU A 316 12.02 -5.29 4.32
C LEU A 316 12.40 -4.12 3.41
N PHE A 317 11.47 -3.56 2.64
CA PHE A 317 11.66 -2.33 1.88
C PHE A 317 12.05 -1.18 2.81
N PHE A 318 11.24 -0.89 3.83
CA PHE A 318 11.56 0.19 4.77
C PHE A 318 12.87 -0.08 5.53
N LEU A 319 13.12 -1.32 5.99
CA LEU A 319 14.39 -1.68 6.63
C LEU A 319 15.58 -1.50 5.69
N ASN A 320 15.45 -1.84 4.41
CA ASN A 320 16.48 -1.60 3.41
C ASN A 320 16.75 -0.11 3.29
N CYS A 321 15.73 0.73 3.16
CA CYS A 321 15.89 2.19 3.10
C CYS A 321 16.62 2.75 4.33
N ILE A 322 16.18 2.38 5.53
CA ILE A 322 16.69 2.92 6.79
C ILE A 322 18.14 2.47 7.07
N ASN A 323 18.47 1.21 6.81
CA ASN A 323 19.81 0.68 7.10
C ASN A 323 20.87 1.16 6.10
N ASN A 324 20.43 1.52 4.90
CA ASN A 324 21.30 1.95 3.80
C ASN A 324 21.46 3.46 3.69
N ALA A 325 20.62 4.25 4.37
CA ALA A 325 20.81 5.68 4.51
C ALA A 325 22.16 6.00 5.17
N ARG A 326 22.91 6.92 4.54
CA ARG A 326 24.25 7.37 4.97
C ARG A 326 24.26 8.81 5.48
N THR A 327 23.46 9.68 4.88
CA THR A 327 23.39 11.11 5.16
C THR A 327 22.01 11.53 5.65
N ARG A 328 20.93 11.03 5.02
CA ARG A 328 19.56 11.32 5.41
C ARG A 328 18.58 10.21 5.04
N ILE A 329 17.50 10.13 5.81
CA ILE A 329 16.29 9.44 5.43
C ILE A 329 15.07 10.26 5.87
N TRP A 330 14.31 10.74 4.89
CA TRP A 330 13.09 11.49 5.13
C TRP A 330 11.89 10.65 4.68
N ILE A 331 10.88 10.54 5.54
CA ILE A 331 9.68 9.75 5.27
C ILE A 331 8.44 10.60 5.53
N ALA A 332 7.59 10.77 4.52
CA ALA A 332 6.25 11.33 4.67
C ALA A 332 5.22 10.21 4.64
N SER A 333 4.37 10.14 5.67
CA SER A 333 3.34 9.13 5.84
C SER A 333 2.15 9.70 6.62
N PRO A 334 0.87 9.43 6.26
CA PRO A 334 -0.27 9.85 7.08
C PRO A 334 -0.25 9.21 8.47
N TYR A 335 0.35 8.03 8.57
CA TYR A 335 0.33 7.18 9.74
C TYR A 335 1.74 6.79 10.14
N PHE A 336 2.04 6.92 11.44
CA PHE A 336 3.30 6.51 12.04
C PHE A 336 3.03 5.56 13.20
N VAL A 337 2.88 4.28 12.85
CA VAL A 337 2.67 3.18 13.81
C VAL A 337 3.66 2.07 13.48
N PRO A 338 4.98 2.35 13.55
CA PRO A 338 5.98 1.36 13.19
C PRO A 338 6.00 0.21 14.21
N ASP A 339 6.44 -0.95 13.74
CA ASP A 339 6.78 -2.04 14.66
C ASP A 339 8.16 -1.81 15.30
N PHE A 340 8.55 -2.75 16.17
CA PHE A 340 9.82 -2.64 16.90
C PHE A 340 11.05 -2.71 15.96
N GLN A 341 10.96 -3.44 14.84
CA GLN A 341 12.08 -3.59 13.92
C GLN A 341 12.36 -2.27 13.21
N ILE A 342 11.31 -1.63 12.70
CA ILE A 342 11.39 -0.33 12.05
C ILE A 342 11.84 0.76 13.01
N MET A 343 11.26 0.80 14.22
CA MET A 343 11.68 1.78 15.23
C MET A 343 13.16 1.62 15.60
N ASN A 344 13.62 0.40 15.86
CA ASN A 344 15.03 0.15 16.18
C ASN A 344 15.95 0.51 15.01
N ALA A 345 15.55 0.23 13.76
CA ALA A 345 16.32 0.62 12.59
C ALA A 345 16.45 2.15 12.46
N LEU A 346 15.35 2.89 12.69
CA LEU A 346 15.37 4.37 12.68
C LEU A 346 16.28 4.91 13.78
N GLN A 347 16.23 4.33 14.98
CA GLN A 347 17.11 4.71 16.08
C GLN A 347 18.57 4.45 15.75
N LEU A 348 18.89 3.30 15.15
CA LEU A 348 20.23 2.99 14.68
C LEU A 348 20.69 3.98 13.61
N ALA A 349 19.82 4.37 12.67
CA ALA A 349 20.16 5.37 11.66
C ALA A 349 20.51 6.72 12.29
N ALA A 350 19.68 7.20 13.22
CA ALA A 350 19.93 8.45 13.92
C ALA A 350 21.22 8.40 14.77
N LEU A 351 21.49 7.27 15.44
CA LEU A 351 22.75 7.04 16.18
C LEU A 351 23.99 6.98 15.28
N ARG A 352 23.85 6.63 13.99
CA ARG A 352 24.92 6.73 12.99
C ARG A 352 25.18 8.18 12.53
N GLY A 353 24.36 9.14 12.95
CA GLY A 353 24.42 10.53 12.50
C GLY A 353 23.66 10.82 11.21
N VAL A 354 22.78 9.90 10.76
CA VAL A 354 21.89 10.13 9.62
C VAL A 354 20.80 11.13 10.03
N ASP A 355 20.49 12.12 9.19
CA ASP A 355 19.35 13.02 9.39
C ASP A 355 18.03 12.27 9.13
N VAL A 356 17.38 11.83 10.22
CA VAL A 356 16.12 11.09 10.17
C VAL A 356 14.95 12.04 10.42
N ARG A 357 14.11 12.25 9.41
CA ARG A 357 12.90 13.09 9.51
C ARG A 357 11.66 12.32 9.12
N ILE A 358 10.65 12.32 9.99
CA ILE A 358 9.35 11.71 9.75
C ILE A 358 8.30 12.81 9.72
N LEU A 359 7.71 13.02 8.55
CA LEU A 359 6.59 13.94 8.34
C LEU A 359 5.29 13.16 8.55
N ILE A 360 4.40 13.69 9.39
CA ILE A 360 3.06 13.17 9.69
C ILE A 360 2.04 14.31 9.65
N PRO A 361 0.74 14.06 9.54
CA PRO A 361 -0.25 15.13 9.50
C PRO A 361 -0.59 15.66 10.91
N GLU A 362 -0.85 16.97 11.02
CA GLU A 362 -1.45 17.57 12.22
C GLU A 362 -2.92 17.18 12.33
N LYS A 363 -3.65 17.40 11.24
CA LYS A 363 -5.06 17.02 11.04
C LYS A 363 -5.12 15.50 10.84
N THR A 364 -6.23 14.86 11.18
CA THR A 364 -6.32 13.39 11.09
C THR A 364 -7.71 12.94 10.72
N ASP A 365 -7.77 11.90 9.90
CA ASP A 365 -8.94 11.07 9.60
C ASP A 365 -9.14 9.93 10.62
N SER A 366 -8.10 9.60 11.41
CA SER A 366 -8.10 8.51 12.38
C SER A 366 -7.55 8.95 13.76
N PRO A 367 -8.45 9.30 14.71
CA PRO A 367 -8.05 9.72 16.06
C PRO A 367 -7.23 8.67 16.81
N LEU A 368 -7.48 7.37 16.58
CA LEU A 368 -6.73 6.28 17.20
C LEU A 368 -5.29 6.24 16.69
N VAL A 369 -5.08 6.34 15.38
CA VAL A 369 -3.73 6.35 14.80
C VAL A 369 -2.95 7.58 15.28
N ARG A 370 -3.62 8.73 15.40
CA ARG A 370 -3.01 9.93 15.99
C ARG A 370 -2.53 9.66 17.42
N LEU A 371 -3.33 9.03 18.28
CA LEU A 371 -2.92 8.67 19.64
C LEU A 371 -1.76 7.65 19.66
N ALA A 372 -1.76 6.70 18.73
CA ALA A 372 -0.68 5.73 18.59
C ALA A 372 0.66 6.42 18.30
N ALA A 373 0.69 7.41 17.39
CA ALA A 373 1.90 8.14 17.03
C ALA A 373 2.56 8.83 18.24
N TYR A 374 1.77 9.41 19.15
CA TYR A 374 2.29 10.01 20.40
C TYR A 374 3.03 9.00 21.30
N SER A 375 2.68 7.71 21.22
CA SER A 375 3.35 6.66 22.02
C SER A 375 4.78 6.37 21.58
N TYR A 376 5.15 6.76 20.36
CA TYR A 376 6.50 6.60 19.78
C TYR A 376 7.33 7.87 19.90
N LEU A 377 6.71 9.02 20.14
CA LEU A 377 7.37 10.33 20.18
C LEU A 377 8.56 10.38 21.15
N VAL A 378 8.39 9.83 22.36
CA VAL A 378 9.47 9.83 23.36
C VAL A 378 10.67 9.00 22.87
N GLN A 379 10.41 7.82 22.30
CA GLN A 379 11.44 6.91 21.79
C GLN A 379 12.18 7.51 20.59
N ALA A 380 11.45 8.21 19.73
CA ALA A 380 11.98 8.88 18.56
C ALA A 380 12.84 10.09 18.95
N SER A 381 12.31 10.98 19.81
CA SER A 381 12.98 12.20 20.25
C SER A 381 14.29 11.91 20.99
N GLN A 382 14.33 10.86 21.83
CA GLN A 382 15.55 10.48 22.56
C GLN A 382 16.67 9.98 21.63
N ALA A 383 16.33 9.43 20.47
CA ALA A 383 17.31 8.92 19.51
C ALA A 383 17.76 9.97 18.48
N GLY A 384 17.21 11.19 18.53
CA GLY A 384 17.50 12.23 17.53
C GLY A 384 16.66 12.14 16.26
N ILE A 385 15.56 11.36 16.27
CA ILE A 385 14.63 11.28 15.14
C ILE A 385 13.70 12.50 15.19
N GLY A 386 13.72 13.32 14.14
CA GLY A 386 12.84 14.48 14.02
C GLY A 386 11.45 14.08 13.52
N ILE A 387 10.40 14.31 14.31
CA ILE A 387 9.01 14.11 13.89
C ILE A 387 8.39 15.49 13.64
N TYR A 388 7.77 15.69 12.48
CA TYR A 388 7.22 16.97 12.02
C TYR A 388 5.74 16.81 11.66
N ARG A 389 4.89 17.73 12.14
CA ARG A 389 3.45 17.72 11.90
C ARG A 389 3.06 18.77 10.87
N TYR A 390 2.66 18.32 9.69
CA TYR A 390 2.16 19.18 8.61
C TYR A 390 0.88 19.89 9.02
N GLN A 391 0.90 21.22 9.02
CA GLN A 391 -0.18 22.06 9.54
C GLN A 391 -1.29 22.38 8.52
N PRO A 392 -1.00 22.72 7.25
CA PRO A 392 -2.00 23.28 6.35
C PRO A 392 -3.21 22.38 6.10
N GLY A 393 -3.02 21.10 5.86
CA GLY A 393 -4.11 20.17 5.49
C GLY A 393 -3.90 18.79 6.08
N PHE A 394 -4.77 17.83 5.72
CA PHE A 394 -4.47 16.43 5.98
C PHE A 394 -3.41 15.95 4.98
N MET A 395 -2.21 15.67 5.46
CA MET A 395 -1.14 15.10 4.65
C MET A 395 -1.30 13.59 4.55
N HIS A 396 -1.39 13.10 3.32
CA HIS A 396 -1.63 11.70 2.98
C HIS A 396 -0.54 11.11 2.07
N GLN A 397 0.63 11.75 2.00
CA GLN A 397 1.77 11.26 1.21
C GLN A 397 2.29 9.90 1.69
N LYS A 398 2.91 9.14 0.79
CA LYS A 398 3.72 7.96 1.11
C LYS A 398 5.04 8.04 0.33
N VAL A 399 5.93 8.88 0.84
CA VAL A 399 7.17 9.26 0.17
C VAL A 399 8.35 8.90 1.06
N VAL A 400 9.38 8.29 0.48
CA VAL A 400 10.66 8.02 1.13
C VAL A 400 11.77 8.63 0.29
N LEU A 401 12.63 9.43 0.90
CA LEU A 401 13.84 9.99 0.30
C LEU A 401 15.06 9.43 1.05
N VAL A 402 15.96 8.78 0.32
CA VAL A 402 17.20 8.22 0.88
C VAL A 402 18.40 8.89 0.23
N ASP A 403 19.13 9.67 1.04
CA ASP A 403 20.32 10.41 0.61
C ASP A 403 20.05 11.23 -0.68
N SER A 404 21.03 11.27 -1.57
CA SER A 404 20.88 11.69 -2.98
C SER A 404 20.86 10.47 -3.91
N ARG A 405 20.36 9.32 -3.42
CA ARG A 405 20.52 8.02 -4.08
C ARG A 405 19.24 7.51 -4.73
N TYR A 406 18.11 7.64 -4.03
CA TYR A 406 16.81 7.31 -4.59
C TYR A 406 15.66 7.95 -3.80
N ALA A 407 14.56 8.15 -4.50
CA ALA A 407 13.28 8.53 -3.93
C ALA A 407 12.22 7.48 -4.29
N ALA A 408 11.28 7.26 -3.38
CA ALA A 408 10.21 6.29 -3.54
C ALA A 408 8.85 6.96 -3.29
N ILE A 409 7.91 6.75 -4.21
CA ILE A 409 6.53 7.27 -4.13
C ILE A 409 5.58 6.11 -4.36
N GLY A 410 4.61 5.93 -3.48
CA GLY A 410 3.73 4.77 -3.56
C GLY A 410 2.50 4.88 -2.70
N THR A 411 2.01 3.73 -2.27
CA THR A 411 0.78 3.60 -1.48
C THR A 411 1.03 3.18 -0.02
N ALA A 412 2.22 2.65 0.28
CA ALA A 412 2.55 2.05 1.57
C ALA A 412 2.78 3.10 2.67
N ASN A 413 1.95 3.07 3.72
CA ASN A 413 2.17 3.90 4.90
C ASN A 413 3.26 3.29 5.80
N LEU A 414 3.81 4.11 6.70
CA LEU A 414 4.73 3.67 7.76
C LEU A 414 3.97 3.10 8.98
N ASP A 415 3.15 2.07 8.73
CA ASP A 415 2.31 1.38 9.71
C ASP A 415 2.33 -0.15 9.57
N ASN A 416 1.78 -0.85 10.57
CA ASN A 416 1.74 -2.31 10.56
C ASN A 416 0.79 -2.84 9.50
N ARG A 417 -0.28 -2.11 9.17
CA ARG A 417 -1.25 -2.53 8.17
C ARG A 417 -0.65 -2.62 6.77
N SER A 418 0.07 -1.58 6.31
CA SER A 418 0.77 -1.55 5.02
C SER A 418 1.88 -2.60 4.96
N MET A 419 2.58 -2.80 6.06
CA MET A 419 3.67 -3.77 6.13
C MET A 419 3.22 -5.24 6.06
N ARG A 420 1.95 -5.54 6.37
CA ARG A 420 1.54 -6.90 6.75
C ARG A 420 0.21 -7.37 6.17
N LEU A 421 -0.72 -6.46 5.92
CA LEU A 421 -2.10 -6.78 5.58
C LEU A 421 -2.51 -6.22 4.22
N ASN A 422 -1.96 -5.09 3.81
CA ASN A 422 -2.33 -4.48 2.53
C ASN A 422 -1.44 -4.98 1.39
N PHE A 423 -2.04 -5.05 0.21
CA PHE A 423 -1.29 -5.01 -1.05
C PHE A 423 -0.97 -3.56 -1.34
N GLU A 424 0.31 -3.25 -1.53
CA GLU A 424 0.83 -1.91 -1.78
C GLU A 424 1.68 -1.92 -3.07
N ILE A 425 1.97 -0.74 -3.59
CA ILE A 425 2.84 -0.56 -4.75
C ILE A 425 3.63 0.75 -4.62
N THR A 426 4.91 0.71 -5.00
CA THR A 426 5.82 1.85 -4.88
C THR A 426 6.71 1.95 -6.11
N ALA A 427 6.83 3.13 -6.69
CA ALA A 427 7.87 3.42 -7.70
C ALA A 427 9.11 3.98 -7.01
N VAL A 428 10.27 3.38 -7.29
CA VAL A 428 11.58 3.81 -6.80
C VAL A 428 12.38 4.36 -7.98
N ASN A 429 12.87 5.59 -7.86
CA ASN A 429 13.59 6.29 -8.92
C ASN A 429 14.96 6.77 -8.40
N THR A 430 16.01 6.51 -9.18
CA THR A 430 17.41 6.85 -8.85
C THR A 430 17.91 8.12 -9.57
N SER A 431 17.08 8.73 -10.41
CA SER A 431 17.45 9.94 -11.16
C SER A 431 17.75 11.12 -10.23
N PRO A 432 18.92 11.76 -10.32
CA PRO A 432 19.27 12.92 -9.50
C PRO A 432 18.26 14.07 -9.62
N THR A 433 17.71 14.30 -10.82
CA THR A 433 16.72 15.37 -11.03
C THR A 433 15.41 15.09 -10.31
N PHE A 434 14.95 13.83 -10.34
CA PHE A 434 13.73 13.43 -9.66
C PHE A 434 13.91 13.45 -8.13
N ILE A 435 15.07 13.00 -7.65
CA ILE A 435 15.45 13.06 -6.23
C ILE A 435 15.43 14.50 -5.73
N GLN A 436 16.00 15.44 -6.50
CA GLN A 436 15.99 16.86 -6.15
C GLN A 436 14.57 17.45 -6.10
N GLN A 437 13.69 17.06 -7.03
CA GLN A 437 12.29 17.49 -7.01
C GLN A 437 11.57 17.01 -5.75
N VAL A 438 11.79 15.74 -5.37
CA VAL A 438 11.21 15.17 -4.14
C VAL A 438 11.79 15.84 -2.89
N GLU A 439 13.09 16.11 -2.87
CA GLU A 439 13.74 16.85 -1.80
C GLU A 439 13.12 18.23 -1.61
N THR A 440 13.07 19.05 -2.66
CA THR A 440 12.50 20.40 -2.61
C THR A 440 11.04 20.37 -2.15
N MET A 441 10.24 19.41 -2.66
CA MET A 441 8.86 19.22 -2.20
C MET A 441 8.79 18.92 -0.69
N LEU A 442 9.64 18.03 -0.18
CA LEU A 442 9.66 17.67 1.24
C LEU A 442 10.19 18.81 2.11
N GLU A 443 11.14 19.61 1.64
CA GLU A 443 11.63 20.80 2.34
C GLU A 443 10.53 21.85 2.51
N GLU A 444 9.74 22.09 1.47
CA GLU A 444 8.56 22.97 1.56
C GLU A 444 7.53 22.44 2.56
N ASP A 445 7.22 21.15 2.50
CA ASP A 445 6.26 20.52 3.43
C ASP A 445 6.79 20.53 4.87
N LEU A 446 8.10 20.37 5.08
CA LEU A 446 8.77 20.54 6.38
C LEU A 446 8.71 21.98 6.87
N GLY A 447 8.89 22.96 5.98
CA GLY A 447 8.75 24.39 6.28
C GLY A 447 7.33 24.78 6.72
N ALA A 448 6.32 24.07 6.22
CA ALA A 448 4.93 24.20 6.64
C ALA A 448 4.56 23.32 7.86
N SER A 449 5.54 22.70 8.50
CA SER A 449 5.32 21.75 9.60
C SER A 449 5.81 22.27 10.95
N ARG A 450 5.17 21.82 12.02
CA ARG A 450 5.65 22.06 13.39
C ARG A 450 6.45 20.84 13.88
N PRO A 451 7.68 21.01 14.41
CA PRO A 451 8.38 19.91 15.04
C PRO A 451 7.62 19.42 16.28
N MET A 452 7.55 18.11 16.45
CA MET A 452 7.12 17.50 17.69
C MET A 452 8.28 17.42 18.67
N THR A 453 8.00 17.75 19.91
CA THR A 453 8.97 17.71 21.01
C THR A 453 8.49 16.76 22.09
N GLU A 454 9.40 16.30 22.94
CA GLU A 454 9.04 15.45 24.07
C GLU A 454 7.96 16.08 24.99
N ASN A 455 7.92 17.42 25.05
CA ASN A 455 6.91 18.17 25.80
C ASN A 455 5.48 17.92 25.31
N ASP A 456 5.29 17.68 24.00
CA ASP A 456 3.98 17.40 23.42
C ASP A 456 3.35 16.12 23.97
N TYR A 457 4.17 15.22 24.52
CA TYR A 457 3.72 14.03 25.24
C TYR A 457 3.76 14.21 26.77
N ARG A 458 4.87 14.73 27.32
CA ARG A 458 5.10 14.78 28.78
C ARG A 458 4.18 15.74 29.52
N GLN A 459 3.83 16.87 28.90
CA GLN A 459 2.96 17.88 29.52
C GLN A 459 1.48 17.51 29.45
N ARG A 460 1.12 16.42 28.75
CA ARG A 460 -0.26 15.96 28.65
C ARG A 460 -0.70 15.23 29.91
N SER A 461 -2.03 15.23 30.14
CA SER A 461 -2.64 14.56 31.28
C SER A 461 -2.26 13.08 31.35
N ILE A 462 -2.27 12.51 32.57
CA ILE A 462 -1.98 11.08 32.77
C ILE A 462 -2.96 10.23 31.96
N LEU A 463 -4.23 10.61 31.90
CA LEU A 463 -5.25 9.91 31.13
C LEU A 463 -4.92 9.86 29.63
N PHE A 464 -4.46 10.98 29.06
CA PHE A 464 -4.00 11.02 27.67
C PHE A 464 -2.82 10.07 27.43
N ARG A 465 -1.83 10.10 28.31
CA ARG A 465 -0.64 9.23 28.22
C ARG A 465 -0.98 7.75 28.38
N LEU A 466 -1.92 7.43 29.28
CA LEU A 466 -2.45 6.07 29.45
C LEU A 466 -3.18 5.62 28.18
N GLY A 467 -4.02 6.48 27.60
CA GLY A 467 -4.72 6.25 26.34
C GLY A 467 -3.75 5.93 25.20
N CYS A 468 -2.69 6.72 25.03
CA CYS A 468 -1.67 6.46 24.02
C CYS A 468 -1.02 5.06 24.20
N ARG A 469 -0.71 4.67 25.44
CA ARG A 469 -0.12 3.36 25.76
C ARG A 469 -1.11 2.21 25.54
N ALA A 470 -2.39 2.42 25.85
CA ALA A 470 -3.44 1.43 25.59
C ALA A 470 -3.65 1.22 24.09
N VAL A 471 -3.71 2.31 23.31
CA VAL A 471 -3.82 2.24 21.84
C VAL A 471 -2.61 1.55 21.21
N ARG A 472 -1.39 1.73 21.78
CA ARG A 472 -0.20 1.00 21.32
C ARG A 472 -0.35 -0.53 21.39
N LEU A 473 -1.18 -1.07 22.28
CA LEU A 473 -1.48 -2.52 22.31
C LEU A 473 -2.24 -2.98 21.05
N LEU A 474 -2.95 -2.07 20.38
CA LEU A 474 -3.65 -2.30 19.12
C LEU A 474 -2.75 -2.09 17.90
N ALA A 475 -1.50 -1.61 18.07
CA ALA A 475 -0.59 -1.33 16.96
C ALA A 475 -0.44 -2.46 15.93
N PRO A 476 -0.45 -3.76 16.28
CA PRO A 476 -0.39 -4.84 15.27
C PRO A 476 -1.58 -4.86 14.28
N LEU A 477 -2.69 -4.20 14.62
CA LEU A 477 -3.90 -4.10 13.82
C LEU A 477 -4.05 -2.74 13.11
N LEU A 478 -3.25 -1.75 13.51
CA LEU A 478 -3.31 -0.36 13.05
C LEU A 478 -2.40 -0.10 11.85
#